data_AF-A0A317VBZ1-F1
#
_entry.id   AF-A0A317VBZ1-F1
#
_cell.length_a   1.000
_cell.length_b   1.000
_cell.length_c   1.000
_cell.angle_alpha   90.00
_cell.angle_beta   90.00
_cell.angle_gamma   90.00
#
_symmetry.space_group_name_H-M   'P 1'
#
loop_
_entity.id
_entity.type
_entity.pdbx_description
1 polymer ?
#
loop_
_entity_poly.entity_id
_entity_poly.type
_entity_poly.pdbx_seq_one_letter_code
_entity_poly.pdbx_strand_id
1 'polypeptide(L)'
;MEGGPNPEEFEFFNIQLKDVCIPEDIYSELSPELQELHAQCIIRASDAMIAQRHFMHQLIPASSGLCSSDDKPRHRRHEQTISHLYGWKKDMDPTDPTLAPRMKIPRHQVYLYADRAAYEEFAERYRNKVQEYRDGLYKLYRDEVLKIDTCRQQVEPADLYVRYSKWWTTTFMAEMQKWEGRIGTLLPLAYEIVVEAVYMLLYDSVEEGPDVAREFALQANCPVDISGGAFSRTRCKTSLELHDRTHFCYRDQSQEPSDLVFEEEDSSW
;
A
#
# COMPACT_ATOMS: atom_id res chain seq x y z
N MET A 1 13.52 -24.37 12.46
CA MET A 1 12.72 -23.45 11.62
C MET A 1 11.88 -22.62 12.57
N GLU A 2 12.42 -21.47 12.99
CA GLU A 2 11.67 -20.44 13.71
C GLU A 2 11.40 -19.34 12.67
N GLY A 3 10.20 -19.33 12.10
CA GLY A 3 9.86 -18.47 10.98
C GLY A 3 8.38 -18.59 10.61
N GLY A 4 7.53 -18.71 11.63
CA GLY A 4 6.08 -18.65 11.42
C GLY A 4 5.64 -17.24 11.03
N PRO A 5 4.48 -17.09 10.35
CA PRO A 5 3.92 -15.79 10.01
C PRO A 5 3.75 -14.91 11.25
N ASN A 6 4.25 -13.67 11.20
CA ASN A 6 4.09 -12.72 12.31
C ASN A 6 2.61 -12.26 12.40
N PRO A 7 1.88 -12.56 13.49
CA PRO A 7 0.46 -12.26 13.61
C PRO A 7 0.13 -10.77 13.51
N GLU A 8 1.06 -9.88 13.88
CA GLU A 8 0.88 -8.43 13.80
C GLU A 8 0.67 -7.93 12.35
N GLU A 9 1.24 -8.62 11.37
CA GLU A 9 1.13 -8.23 9.96
C GLU A 9 -0.25 -8.53 9.39
N PHE A 10 -0.85 -9.63 9.83
CA PHE A 10 -2.19 -10.03 9.44
C PHE A 10 -3.24 -9.10 10.04
N GLU A 11 -3.02 -8.64 11.27
CA GLU A 11 -3.89 -7.65 11.92
C GLU A 11 -3.92 -6.32 11.17
N PHE A 12 -2.77 -5.85 10.67
CA PHE A 12 -2.69 -4.60 9.90
C PHE A 12 -3.57 -4.60 8.64
N PHE A 13 -3.71 -5.75 7.98
CA PHE A 13 -4.57 -5.93 6.81
C PHE A 13 -5.97 -6.44 7.17
N ASN A 14 -6.30 -6.57 8.46
CA ASN A 14 -7.55 -7.17 8.95
C ASN A 14 -7.78 -8.58 8.40
N ILE A 15 -6.71 -9.37 8.34
CA ILE A 15 -6.72 -10.76 7.91
C ILE A 15 -6.90 -11.66 9.12
N GLN A 16 -7.81 -12.61 8.99
CA GLN A 16 -8.08 -13.61 10.02
C GLN A 16 -7.13 -14.80 9.83
N LEU A 17 -6.13 -14.94 10.70
CA LEU A 17 -5.13 -16.03 10.61
C LEU A 17 -5.75 -17.42 10.54
N LYS A 18 -6.84 -17.66 11.29
CA LYS A 18 -7.59 -18.92 11.26
C LYS A 18 -8.16 -19.27 9.87
N ASP A 19 -8.44 -18.25 9.06
CA ASP A 19 -9.03 -18.37 7.73
C ASP A 19 -7.95 -18.51 6.63
N VAL A 20 -6.69 -18.24 7.00
CA VAL A 20 -5.49 -18.46 6.16
C VAL A 20 -4.90 -19.86 6.38
N CYS A 21 -5.07 -20.45 7.56
CA CYS A 21 -4.64 -21.82 7.83
C CYS A 21 -5.62 -22.85 7.23
N ILE A 22 -5.09 -23.95 6.69
CA ILE A 22 -5.92 -25.06 6.22
C ILE A 22 -6.68 -25.65 7.42
N PRO A 23 -8.01 -25.86 7.32
CA PRO A 23 -8.79 -26.54 8.36
C PRO A 23 -8.22 -27.92 8.69
N GLU A 24 -8.19 -28.29 9.97
CA GLU A 24 -7.54 -29.52 10.44
C GLU A 24 -8.10 -30.79 9.79
N ASP A 25 -9.42 -30.82 9.54
CA ASP A 25 -10.10 -31.91 8.84
C ASP A 25 -9.57 -32.06 7.41
N ILE A 26 -9.35 -30.96 6.69
CA ILE A 26 -8.81 -30.98 5.34
C ILE A 26 -7.30 -31.31 5.39
N TYR A 27 -6.56 -30.69 6.30
CA TYR A 27 -5.10 -30.80 6.37
C TYR A 27 -4.64 -32.25 6.50
N SER A 28 -5.28 -33.02 7.40
CA SER A 28 -4.91 -34.42 7.66
C SER A 28 -5.08 -35.37 6.46
N GLU A 29 -5.89 -34.98 5.48
CA GLU A 29 -6.19 -35.78 4.28
C GLU A 29 -5.39 -35.33 3.04
N LEU A 30 -4.78 -34.12 3.07
CA LEU A 30 -3.98 -33.60 1.96
C LEU A 30 -2.63 -34.29 1.86
N SER A 31 -2.09 -34.34 0.63
CA SER A 31 -0.74 -34.85 0.41
C SER A 31 0.31 -33.93 1.06
N PRO A 32 1.45 -34.47 1.54
CA PRO A 32 2.53 -33.66 2.12
C PRO A 32 3.04 -32.59 1.15
N GLU A 33 3.06 -32.85 -0.15
CA GLU A 33 3.48 -31.89 -1.16
C GLU A 33 2.56 -30.67 -1.21
N LEU A 34 1.25 -30.88 -1.13
CA LEU A 34 0.27 -29.79 -1.16
C LEU A 34 0.25 -29.01 0.16
N GLN A 35 0.49 -29.69 1.29
CA GLN A 35 0.69 -29.03 2.59
C GLN A 35 1.93 -28.11 2.56
N GLU A 36 3.05 -28.57 2.00
CA GLU A 36 4.28 -27.80 1.86
C GLU A 36 4.11 -26.61 0.92
N LEU A 37 3.46 -26.81 -0.25
CA LEU A 37 3.13 -25.71 -1.17
C LEU A 37 2.29 -24.64 -0.48
N HIS A 38 1.34 -25.04 0.35
CA HIS A 38 0.52 -24.11 1.11
C HIS A 38 1.34 -23.34 2.14
N ALA A 39 2.21 -24.01 2.89
CA ALA A 39 3.11 -23.35 3.84
C ALA A 39 4.01 -22.32 3.13
N GLN A 40 4.57 -22.66 1.96
CA GLN A 40 5.35 -21.75 1.15
C GLN A 40 4.54 -20.55 0.66
N CYS A 41 3.30 -20.78 0.22
CA CYS A 41 2.40 -19.70 -0.21
C CYS A 41 2.14 -18.70 0.93
N ILE A 42 1.85 -19.17 2.15
CA ILE A 42 1.69 -18.29 3.33
C ILE A 42 2.96 -17.49 3.60
N ILE A 43 4.13 -18.13 3.57
CA ILE A 43 5.41 -17.45 3.81
C ILE A 43 5.61 -16.33 2.78
N ARG A 44 5.39 -16.62 1.49
CA ARG A 44 5.51 -15.61 0.41
C ARG A 44 4.48 -14.49 0.53
N ALA A 45 3.24 -14.81 0.91
CA ALA A 45 2.22 -13.82 1.19
C ALA A 45 2.67 -12.90 2.34
N SER A 46 3.16 -13.47 3.43
CA SER A 46 3.67 -12.72 4.59
C SER A 46 4.83 -11.81 4.20
N ASP A 47 5.82 -12.30 3.45
CA ASP A 47 6.94 -11.50 2.95
C ASP A 47 6.45 -10.30 2.10
N ALA A 48 5.51 -10.56 1.19
CA ALA A 48 4.92 -9.54 0.33
C ALA A 48 4.10 -8.51 1.12
N MET A 49 3.36 -8.95 2.14
CA MET A 49 2.57 -8.07 3.02
C MET A 49 3.47 -7.16 3.86
N ILE A 50 4.55 -7.69 4.44
CA ILE A 50 5.54 -6.92 5.21
C ILE A 50 6.15 -5.82 4.33
N ALA A 51 6.57 -6.19 3.12
CA ALA A 51 7.11 -5.22 2.17
C ALA A 51 6.05 -4.16 1.77
N GLN A 52 4.80 -4.57 1.53
CA GLN A 52 3.71 -3.65 1.23
C GLN A 52 3.46 -2.66 2.36
N ARG A 53 3.48 -3.11 3.62
CA ARG A 53 3.28 -2.26 4.80
C ARG A 53 4.31 -1.13 4.86
N HIS A 54 5.57 -1.41 4.52
CA HIS A 54 6.60 -0.35 4.42
C HIS A 54 6.25 0.73 3.39
N PHE A 55 5.59 0.36 2.30
CA PHE A 55 5.11 1.32 1.31
C PHE A 55 3.89 2.10 1.77
N MET A 56 3.03 1.57 2.65
CA MET A 56 1.80 2.27 3.07
C MET A 56 2.05 3.49 3.97
N HIS A 57 3.20 3.57 4.65
CA HIS A 57 3.59 4.74 5.44
C HIS A 57 4.24 5.84 4.57
N GLN A 58 3.57 6.28 3.50
CA GLN A 58 4.16 7.16 2.48
C GLN A 58 4.37 8.61 2.92
N LEU A 59 3.54 9.14 3.82
CA LEU A 59 3.48 10.57 4.11
C LEU A 59 4.81 11.14 4.61
N ILE A 60 5.51 10.43 5.52
CA ILE A 60 6.81 10.87 6.03
C ILE A 60 7.88 10.84 4.91
N PRO A 61 8.13 9.71 4.21
CA PRO A 61 9.04 9.67 3.07
C PRO A 61 8.74 10.69 1.99
N ALA A 62 7.47 10.86 1.62
CA ALA A 62 7.05 11.81 0.60
C ALA A 62 7.29 13.25 1.02
N SER A 63 7.05 13.57 2.30
CA SER A 63 7.36 14.89 2.86
C SER A 63 8.87 15.16 2.83
N SER A 64 9.70 14.17 3.21
CA SER A 64 11.17 14.29 3.11
C SER A 64 11.65 14.47 1.65
N GLY A 65 10.95 13.85 0.69
CA GLY A 65 11.22 13.97 -0.74
C GLY A 65 10.97 15.36 -1.33
N LEU A 66 10.40 16.30 -0.58
CA LEU A 66 10.21 17.69 -1.02
C LEU A 66 11.53 18.49 -1.09
N CYS A 67 12.61 17.99 -0.48
CA CYS A 67 13.92 18.63 -0.50
C CYS A 67 14.93 17.79 -1.29
N SER A 68 15.72 18.42 -2.17
CA SER A 68 16.83 17.74 -2.84
C SER A 68 17.85 17.21 -1.82
N SER A 69 18.38 16.02 -2.09
CA SER A 69 19.45 15.37 -1.33
C SER A 69 20.87 15.86 -1.67
N ASP A 70 21.01 16.74 -2.67
CA ASP A 70 22.32 17.23 -3.13
C ASP A 70 23.02 18.07 -2.06
N ASP A 71 22.26 18.92 -1.37
CA ASP A 71 22.72 19.69 -0.21
C ASP A 71 22.42 18.92 1.08
N LYS A 72 23.37 18.06 1.47
CA LYS A 72 23.22 17.18 2.65
C LYS A 72 22.89 17.93 3.95
N PRO A 73 23.56 19.04 4.32
CA PRO A 73 23.17 19.84 5.48
C PRO A 73 21.72 20.33 5.42
N ARG A 74 21.29 20.84 4.26
CA ARG A 74 19.92 21.33 4.05
C ARG A 74 18.90 20.21 4.16
N HIS A 75 19.12 19.09 3.45
CA HIS A 75 18.27 17.91 3.49
C HIS A 75 18.13 17.35 4.91
N ARG A 76 19.23 17.26 5.66
CA ARG A 76 19.19 16.77 7.05
C ARG A 76 18.31 17.63 7.95
N ARG A 77 18.41 18.97 7.84
CA ARG A 77 17.55 19.88 8.62
C ARG A 77 16.08 19.77 8.21
N HIS A 78 15.82 19.56 6.92
CA HIS A 78 14.49 19.30 6.39
C HIS A 78 13.89 18.02 6.99
N GLU A 79 14.59 16.89 6.89
CA GLU A 79 14.14 15.61 7.45
C GLU A 79 13.94 15.65 8.97
N GLN A 80 14.83 16.32 9.70
CA GLN A 80 14.68 16.52 11.14
C GLN A 80 13.41 17.31 11.47
N THR A 81 13.12 18.36 10.71
CA THR A 81 11.90 19.16 10.88
C THR A 81 10.66 18.30 10.59
N ILE A 82 10.64 17.56 9.48
CA ILE A 82 9.56 16.63 9.16
C ILE A 82 9.35 15.62 10.29
N SER A 83 10.42 14.99 10.77
CA SER A 83 10.35 14.01 11.86
C SER A 83 9.78 14.61 13.15
N HIS A 84 10.16 15.85 13.48
CA HIS A 84 9.62 16.57 14.63
C HIS A 84 8.12 16.88 14.48
N LEU A 85 7.67 17.30 13.30
CA LEU A 85 6.25 17.59 13.03
C LEU A 85 5.38 16.33 13.20
N TYR A 86 5.78 15.21 12.59
CA TYR A 86 5.04 13.95 12.71
C TYR A 86 5.13 13.36 14.13
N GLY A 87 6.26 13.52 14.81
CA GLY A 87 6.40 13.16 16.23
C GLY A 87 5.46 13.96 17.12
N TRP A 88 5.34 15.27 16.90
CA TRP A 88 4.41 16.12 17.65
C TRP A 88 2.95 15.69 17.43
N LYS A 89 2.58 15.38 16.18
CA LYS A 89 1.21 14.90 15.87
C LYS A 89 0.88 13.58 16.57
N LYS A 90 1.84 12.66 16.66
CA LYS A 90 1.65 11.38 17.35
C LYS A 90 1.38 11.58 18.85
N ASP A 91 2.09 12.49 19.49
CA ASP A 91 1.95 12.75 20.93
C ASP A 91 0.63 13.46 21.30
N MET A 92 -0.06 14.00 20.29
CA MET A 92 -1.38 14.65 20.40
C MET A 92 -2.52 13.70 20.01
N ASP A 93 -2.26 12.40 19.85
CA ASP A 93 -3.28 11.40 19.57
C ASP A 93 -4.21 11.25 20.80
N PRO A 94 -5.53 11.51 20.67
CA PRO A 94 -6.46 11.37 21.78
C PRO A 94 -6.62 9.93 22.27
N THR A 95 -6.20 8.94 21.48
CA THR A 95 -6.24 7.52 21.85
C THR A 95 -5.01 7.06 22.64
N ASP A 96 -3.93 7.84 22.63
CA ASP A 96 -2.71 7.62 23.43
C ASP A 96 -2.27 8.95 24.08
N PRO A 97 -3.04 9.45 25.07
CA PRO A 97 -2.81 10.78 25.62
C PRO A 97 -1.51 10.82 26.40
N THR A 98 -0.57 11.65 25.95
CA THR A 98 0.62 11.98 26.73
C THR A 98 0.24 12.77 28.00
N LEU A 99 0.96 12.55 29.11
CA LEU A 99 0.64 13.13 30.43
C LEU A 99 0.65 14.67 30.46
N ALA A 100 1.25 15.32 29.46
CA ALA A 100 1.20 16.76 29.27
C ALA A 100 1.15 17.08 27.76
N PRO A 101 0.30 18.01 27.32
CA PRO A 101 0.26 18.43 25.92
C PRO A 101 1.64 18.91 25.46
N ARG A 102 2.11 18.40 24.33
CA ARG A 102 3.43 18.78 23.83
C ARG A 102 3.40 20.26 23.40
N MET A 103 4.36 21.04 23.88
CA MET A 103 4.49 22.45 23.47
C MET A 103 4.62 22.55 21.96
N LYS A 104 4.11 23.66 21.40
CA LYS A 104 4.32 23.97 19.98
C LYS A 104 5.81 24.04 19.67
N ILE A 105 6.17 23.66 18.46
CA ILE A 105 7.55 23.67 17.97
C ILE A 105 7.96 25.13 17.75
N PRO A 106 9.08 25.58 18.32
CA PRO A 106 9.55 26.95 18.10
C PRO A 106 9.86 27.24 16.64
N ARG A 107 9.43 28.40 16.14
CA ARG A 107 9.60 28.80 14.74
C ARG A 107 11.05 28.67 14.23
N HIS A 108 12.03 29.05 15.04
CA HIS A 108 13.45 29.03 14.68
C HIS A 108 14.04 27.62 14.51
N GLN A 109 13.29 26.57 14.86
CA GLN A 109 13.68 25.17 14.70
C GLN A 109 13.11 24.53 13.42
N VAL A 110 12.27 25.26 12.68
CA VAL A 110 11.60 24.76 11.48
C VAL A 110 12.41 25.14 10.25
N TYR A 111 12.97 24.14 9.57
CA TYR A 111 13.72 24.31 8.34
C TYR A 111 13.11 23.45 7.25
N LEU A 112 12.13 23.97 6.51
CA LEU A 112 11.49 23.26 5.41
C LEU A 112 11.81 23.88 4.06
N TYR A 113 11.72 23.03 3.05
CA TYR A 113 11.96 23.38 1.66
C TYR A 113 10.97 22.60 0.83
N ALA A 114 10.32 23.29 -0.10
CA ALA A 114 9.44 22.68 -1.08
C ALA A 114 10.05 22.88 -2.47
N ASP A 115 10.53 21.79 -3.06
CA ASP A 115 11.07 21.74 -4.40
C ASP A 115 10.30 20.67 -5.18
N ARG A 116 9.58 21.11 -6.22
CA ARG A 116 8.80 20.21 -7.07
C ARG A 116 9.69 19.27 -7.86
N ALA A 117 10.83 19.74 -8.36
CA ALA A 117 11.73 18.90 -9.15
C ALA A 117 12.33 17.79 -8.27
N ALA A 118 12.75 18.13 -7.05
CA ALA A 118 13.22 17.13 -6.09
C ALA A 118 12.14 16.08 -5.75
N TYR A 119 10.89 16.52 -5.61
CA TYR A 119 9.77 15.61 -5.37
C TYR A 119 9.49 14.68 -6.56
N GLU A 120 9.56 15.19 -7.78
CA GLU A 120 9.38 14.40 -9.00
C GLU A 120 10.43 13.29 -9.09
N GLU A 121 11.70 13.59 -8.80
CA GLU A 121 12.76 12.58 -8.72
C GLU A 121 12.52 11.55 -7.61
N PHE A 122 12.05 11.99 -6.43
CA PHE A 122 11.64 11.07 -5.37
C PHE A 122 10.49 10.16 -5.85
N ALA A 123 9.48 10.71 -6.50
CA ALA A 123 8.32 9.97 -6.99
C ALA A 123 8.73 8.94 -8.04
N GLU A 124 9.68 9.25 -8.92
CA GLU A 124 10.25 8.27 -9.86
C GLU A 124 10.99 7.15 -9.14
N ARG A 125 11.88 7.47 -8.19
CA ARG A 125 12.57 6.46 -7.38
C ARG A 125 11.59 5.58 -6.61
N TYR A 126 10.51 6.15 -6.09
CA TYR A 126 9.46 5.44 -5.39
C TYR A 126 8.70 4.48 -6.33
N ARG A 127 8.31 4.94 -7.52
CA ARG A 127 7.69 4.08 -8.55
C ARG A 127 8.57 2.89 -8.91
N ASN A 128 9.88 3.11 -9.06
CA ASN A 128 10.83 2.03 -9.35
C ASN A 128 10.86 0.99 -8.22
N LYS A 129 10.90 1.41 -6.95
CA LYS A 129 10.84 0.47 -5.80
C LYS A 129 9.53 -0.31 -5.74
N VAL A 130 8.41 0.32 -6.08
CA VAL A 130 7.11 -0.36 -6.15
C VAL A 130 7.08 -1.36 -7.30
N GLN A 131 7.71 -1.03 -8.42
CA GLN A 131 7.88 -1.97 -9.54
C GLN A 131 8.76 -3.15 -9.15
N GLU A 132 9.90 -2.91 -8.48
CA GLU A 132 10.76 -3.97 -7.93
C GLU A 132 10.01 -4.88 -6.96
N TYR A 133 9.16 -4.32 -6.10
CA TYR A 133 8.28 -5.09 -5.23
C TYR A 133 7.30 -5.98 -6.02
N ARG A 134 6.68 -5.42 -7.06
CA ARG A 134 5.74 -6.15 -7.93
C ARG A 134 6.42 -7.30 -8.67
N ASP A 135 7.58 -7.04 -9.25
CA ASP A 135 8.35 -8.00 -10.05
C ASP A 135 9.09 -9.03 -9.17
N GLY A 136 9.31 -8.71 -7.89
CA GLY A 136 9.94 -9.57 -6.90
C GLY A 136 8.94 -10.29 -6.01
N LEU A 137 8.75 -9.77 -4.79
CA LEU A 137 8.03 -10.46 -3.72
C LEU A 137 6.58 -10.78 -4.07
N TYR A 138 5.87 -9.83 -4.69
CA TYR A 138 4.47 -10.05 -5.07
C TYR A 138 4.36 -11.13 -6.16
N LYS A 139 5.24 -11.09 -7.17
CA LYS A 139 5.30 -12.12 -8.21
C LYS A 139 5.59 -13.51 -7.63
N LEU A 140 6.56 -13.65 -6.72
CA LEU A 140 6.86 -14.92 -6.09
C LEU A 140 5.64 -15.51 -5.37
N TYR A 141 4.88 -14.68 -4.66
CA TYR A 141 3.62 -15.11 -4.06
C TYR A 141 2.59 -15.56 -5.12
N ARG A 142 2.41 -14.78 -6.19
CA ARG A 142 1.48 -15.13 -7.28
C ARG A 142 1.87 -16.42 -8.01
N ASP A 143 3.16 -16.69 -8.15
CA ASP A 143 3.66 -17.94 -8.72
C ASP A 143 3.30 -19.14 -7.81
N GLU A 144 3.37 -19.00 -6.48
CA GLU A 144 2.91 -20.05 -5.55
C GLU A 144 1.39 -20.27 -5.60
N VAL A 145 0.60 -19.20 -5.71
CA VAL A 145 -0.86 -19.30 -5.92
C VAL A 145 -1.17 -20.11 -7.18
N LEU A 146 -0.46 -19.84 -8.29
CA LEU A 146 -0.64 -20.55 -9.55
C LEU A 146 -0.27 -22.04 -9.45
N LYS A 147 0.80 -22.37 -8.71
CA LYS A 147 1.17 -23.77 -8.46
C LYS A 147 0.08 -24.51 -7.69
N ILE A 148 -0.45 -23.90 -6.63
CA ILE A 148 -1.56 -24.49 -5.86
C ILE A 148 -2.80 -24.65 -6.73
N ASP A 149 -3.12 -23.65 -7.56
CA ASP A 149 -4.25 -23.72 -8.50
C ASP A 149 -4.12 -24.87 -9.51
N THR A 150 -2.89 -25.21 -9.90
CA THR A 150 -2.60 -26.34 -10.78
C THR A 150 -2.68 -27.66 -10.02
N CYS A 151 -2.04 -27.76 -8.85
CA CYS A 151 -1.99 -28.99 -8.05
C CYS A 151 -3.35 -29.36 -7.46
N ARG A 152 -4.20 -28.38 -7.10
CA ARG A 152 -5.49 -28.68 -6.49
C ARG A 152 -6.42 -29.46 -7.40
N GLN A 153 -6.26 -29.36 -8.73
CA GLN A 153 -7.06 -30.10 -9.70
C GLN A 153 -6.79 -31.61 -9.64
N GLN A 154 -5.72 -32.03 -8.98
CA GLN A 154 -5.30 -33.42 -8.85
C GLN A 154 -5.62 -33.99 -7.45
N VAL A 155 -6.35 -33.25 -6.61
CA VAL A 155 -6.72 -33.70 -5.26
C VAL A 155 -7.76 -34.80 -5.36
N GLU A 156 -7.44 -35.94 -4.75
CA GLU A 156 -8.33 -37.09 -4.58
C GLU A 156 -8.45 -37.39 -3.08
N PRO A 157 -9.60 -37.89 -2.60
CA PRO A 157 -10.84 -38.16 -3.35
C PRO A 157 -11.63 -36.88 -3.72
N ALA A 158 -12.61 -37.02 -4.63
CA ALA A 158 -13.42 -35.90 -5.12
C ALA A 158 -14.13 -35.06 -4.03
N ASP A 159 -14.52 -35.66 -2.89
CA ASP A 159 -15.11 -34.91 -1.79
C ASP A 159 -14.09 -34.01 -1.07
N LEU A 160 -12.84 -34.46 -0.95
CA LEU A 160 -11.72 -33.66 -0.43
C LEU A 160 -11.43 -32.50 -1.38
N TYR A 161 -11.41 -32.74 -2.70
CA TYR A 161 -11.28 -31.69 -3.70
C TYR A 161 -12.33 -30.59 -3.53
N VAL A 162 -13.61 -30.96 -3.36
CA VAL A 162 -14.70 -29.99 -3.20
C VAL A 162 -14.53 -29.17 -1.93
N ARG A 163 -14.23 -29.81 -0.79
CA ARG A 163 -14.00 -29.11 0.48
C ARG A 163 -12.80 -28.16 0.39
N TYR A 164 -11.66 -28.66 -0.10
CA TYR A 164 -10.44 -27.89 -0.25
C TYR A 164 -10.61 -26.73 -1.22
N SER A 165 -11.18 -26.97 -2.41
CA SER A 165 -11.41 -25.93 -3.42
C SER A 165 -12.37 -24.85 -2.94
N LYS A 166 -13.41 -25.22 -2.19
CA LYS A 166 -14.32 -24.25 -1.59
C LYS A 166 -13.56 -23.38 -0.60
N TRP A 167 -12.86 -23.99 0.36
CA TRP A 167 -12.07 -23.24 1.34
C TRP A 167 -11.02 -22.34 0.68
N TRP A 168 -10.26 -22.85 -0.28
CA TRP A 168 -9.25 -22.11 -1.02
C TRP A 168 -9.83 -20.85 -1.68
N THR A 169 -10.94 -20.99 -2.41
CA THR A 169 -11.52 -19.89 -3.18
C THR A 169 -12.32 -18.90 -2.34
N THR A 170 -13.10 -19.38 -1.36
CA THR A 170 -14.04 -18.53 -0.61
C THR A 170 -13.48 -18.00 0.70
N THR A 171 -12.44 -18.66 1.23
CA THR A 171 -11.88 -18.33 2.55
C THR A 171 -10.46 -17.81 2.39
N PHE A 172 -9.51 -18.66 1.98
CA PHE A 172 -8.10 -18.27 1.87
C PHE A 172 -7.91 -17.10 0.89
N MET A 173 -8.41 -17.23 -0.35
CA MET A 173 -8.25 -16.17 -1.36
C MET A 173 -9.03 -14.90 -1.02
N ALA A 174 -10.17 -15.02 -0.32
CA ALA A 174 -10.92 -13.85 0.14
C ALA A 174 -10.12 -13.05 1.19
N GLU A 175 -9.40 -13.73 2.07
CA GLU A 175 -8.47 -13.10 3.01
C GLU A 175 -7.28 -12.47 2.29
N MET A 176 -6.69 -13.14 1.30
CA MET A 176 -5.57 -12.60 0.51
C MET A 176 -5.96 -11.35 -0.30
N GLN A 177 -7.18 -11.31 -0.83
CA GLN A 177 -7.68 -10.14 -1.58
C GLN A 177 -7.70 -8.85 -0.76
N LYS A 178 -7.82 -8.93 0.57
CA LYS A 178 -7.85 -7.74 1.45
C LYS A 178 -6.58 -6.90 1.36
N TRP A 179 -5.42 -7.56 1.26
CA TRP A 179 -4.14 -6.87 1.12
C TRP A 179 -3.74 -6.68 -0.35
N GLU A 180 -4.03 -7.64 -1.23
CA GLU A 180 -3.79 -7.52 -2.67
C GLU A 180 -4.53 -6.32 -3.27
N GLY A 181 -5.78 -6.07 -2.84
CA GLY A 181 -6.58 -4.93 -3.29
C GLY A 181 -5.94 -3.56 -3.00
N ARG A 182 -4.97 -3.50 -2.07
CA ARG A 182 -4.22 -2.28 -1.73
C ARG A 182 -2.94 -2.11 -2.56
N ILE A 183 -2.57 -3.05 -3.42
CA ILE A 183 -1.35 -2.93 -4.26
C ILE A 183 -1.49 -1.79 -5.29
N GLY A 184 -2.72 -1.55 -5.75
CA GLY A 184 -3.03 -0.43 -6.64
C GLY A 184 -2.76 0.95 -6.00
N THR A 185 -2.86 1.04 -4.67
CA THR A 185 -2.68 2.30 -3.94
C THR A 185 -1.21 2.59 -3.60
N LEU A 186 -0.27 1.75 -4.02
CA LEU A 186 1.17 1.95 -3.80
C LEU A 186 1.78 2.98 -4.77
N LEU A 187 0.99 3.93 -5.27
CA LEU A 187 1.49 5.03 -6.07
C LEU A 187 2.02 6.13 -5.17
N PRO A 188 3.03 6.91 -5.58
CA PRO A 188 3.43 8.08 -4.82
C PRO A 188 2.25 9.06 -4.77
N LEU A 189 2.05 9.70 -3.60
CA LEU A 189 1.08 10.78 -3.45
C LEU A 189 1.34 11.90 -4.47
N ALA A 190 0.30 12.65 -4.83
CA ALA A 190 0.50 13.85 -5.63
C ALA A 190 1.27 14.91 -4.81
N TYR A 191 2.11 15.70 -5.48
CA TYR A 191 2.90 16.75 -4.85
C TYR A 191 2.05 17.69 -3.98
N GLU A 192 0.89 18.10 -4.51
CA GLU A 192 -0.04 19.01 -3.85
C GLU A 192 -0.60 18.41 -2.56
N ILE A 193 -0.87 17.10 -2.53
CA ILE A 193 -1.36 16.40 -1.34
C ILE A 193 -0.29 16.36 -0.25
N VAL A 194 0.98 16.15 -0.63
CA VAL A 194 2.09 16.15 0.33
C VAL A 194 2.32 17.56 0.90
N VAL A 195 2.31 18.58 0.03
CA VAL A 195 2.44 19.99 0.44
C VAL A 195 1.29 20.39 1.37
N GLU A 196 0.04 20.00 1.06
CA GLU A 196 -1.12 20.26 1.91
C GLU A 196 -1.00 19.57 3.27
N ALA A 197 -0.55 18.30 3.29
CA ALA A 197 -0.35 17.58 4.54
C ALA A 197 0.71 18.25 5.43
N VAL A 198 1.83 18.71 4.85
CA VAL A 198 2.88 19.45 5.58
C VAL A 198 2.37 20.82 6.02
N TYR A 199 1.60 21.52 5.18
CA TYR A 199 0.98 22.80 5.52
C TYR A 199 0.10 22.68 6.78
N MET A 200 -0.78 21.68 6.83
CA MET A 200 -1.66 21.45 7.97
C MET A 200 -0.86 21.12 9.24
N LEU A 201 0.19 20.30 9.12
CA LEU A 201 1.08 20.00 10.23
C LEU A 201 1.74 21.27 10.78
N LEU A 202 2.24 22.15 9.92
CA LEU A 202 2.85 23.41 10.33
C LEU A 202 1.86 24.33 11.04
N TYR A 203 0.65 24.44 10.49
CA TYR A 203 -0.40 25.29 11.03
C TYR A 203 -0.73 24.94 12.49
N ASP A 204 -0.86 23.65 12.78
CA ASP A 204 -1.25 23.17 14.11
C ASP A 204 -0.08 23.15 15.10
N SER A 205 1.08 22.66 14.66
CA SER A 205 2.17 22.25 15.56
C SER A 205 3.24 23.30 15.83
N VAL A 206 3.32 24.38 15.04
CA VAL A 206 4.41 25.37 15.13
C VAL A 206 3.93 26.68 15.78
N GLU A 207 4.80 27.34 16.53
CA GLU A 207 4.60 28.73 16.96
C GLU A 207 4.45 29.66 15.74
N GLU A 208 3.46 30.55 15.77
CA GLU A 208 3.10 31.34 14.57
C GLU A 208 2.76 30.46 13.34
N GLY A 209 2.27 29.24 13.59
CA GLY A 209 1.98 28.21 12.58
C GLY A 209 1.28 28.72 11.30
N PRO A 210 0.24 29.56 11.37
CA PRO A 210 -0.41 30.12 10.18
C PRO A 210 0.53 30.90 9.25
N ASP A 211 1.49 31.63 9.80
CA ASP A 211 2.45 32.42 9.02
C ASP A 211 3.52 31.51 8.42
N VAL A 212 4.06 30.58 9.21
CA VAL A 212 5.06 29.59 8.76
C VAL A 212 4.49 28.69 7.66
N ALA A 213 3.26 28.21 7.81
CA ALA A 213 2.57 27.39 6.83
C ALA A 213 2.36 28.17 5.52
N ARG A 214 2.00 29.46 5.60
CA ARG A 214 1.84 30.32 4.42
C ARG A 214 3.15 30.54 3.69
N GLU A 215 4.24 30.80 4.41
CA GLU A 215 5.59 30.93 3.82
C GLU A 215 6.00 29.65 3.07
N PHE A 216 5.79 28.48 3.68
CA PHE A 216 6.04 27.19 3.05
C PHE A 216 5.19 26.97 1.79
N ALA A 217 3.90 27.31 1.82
CA ALA A 217 3.04 27.17 0.65
C ALA A 217 3.42 28.10 -0.52
N LEU A 218 3.84 29.32 -0.22
CA LEU A 218 4.37 30.25 -1.21
C LEU A 218 5.63 29.70 -1.86
N GLN A 219 6.53 29.12 -1.06
CA GLN A 219 7.72 28.44 -1.56
C GLN A 219 7.37 27.25 -2.47
N ALA A 220 6.35 26.46 -2.11
CA ALA A 220 5.90 25.30 -2.86
C ALA A 220 5.18 25.64 -4.19
N ASN A 221 4.98 26.94 -4.48
CA ASN A 221 4.16 27.43 -5.59
C ASN A 221 2.77 26.75 -5.62
N CYS A 222 2.21 26.49 -4.44
CA CYS A 222 0.92 25.84 -4.28
C CYS A 222 -0.14 26.90 -3.97
N PRO A 223 -1.20 27.05 -4.79
CA PRO A 223 -2.22 28.07 -4.56
C PRO A 223 -3.08 27.68 -3.36
N VAL A 224 -2.73 28.18 -2.18
CA VAL A 224 -3.58 28.10 -0.99
C VAL A 224 -4.60 29.23 -1.09
N ASP A 225 -5.89 28.90 -1.02
CA ASP A 225 -6.94 29.92 -0.93
C ASP A 225 -6.92 30.50 0.50
N ILE A 226 -6.24 31.64 0.66
CA ILE A 226 -5.93 32.27 1.95
C ILE A 226 -7.17 32.96 2.54
N SER A 227 -8.32 32.92 1.86
CA SER A 227 -9.51 33.69 2.22
C SER A 227 -10.40 33.06 3.31
N GLY A 228 -10.10 31.85 3.78
CA GLY A 228 -10.78 31.30 4.96
C GLY A 228 -10.49 29.85 5.25
N GLY A 229 -9.36 29.56 5.90
CA GLY A 229 -9.09 28.31 6.66
C GLY A 229 -9.31 26.97 5.96
N ALA A 230 -9.64 26.96 4.68
CA ALA A 230 -10.02 25.79 3.92
C ALA A 230 -9.31 25.87 2.57
N PHE A 231 -8.42 24.91 2.34
CA PHE A 231 -7.81 24.67 1.04
C PHE A 231 -8.93 24.50 0.01
N SER A 232 -8.92 25.29 -1.07
CA SER A 232 -9.93 25.20 -2.12
C SER A 232 -9.81 23.83 -2.79
N ARG A 233 -10.66 22.88 -2.37
CA ARG A 233 -10.81 21.52 -2.93
C ARG A 233 -11.07 21.50 -4.45
N THR A 234 -11.26 22.66 -5.05
CA THR A 234 -11.69 22.86 -6.44
C THR A 234 -10.60 22.58 -7.48
N ARG A 235 -9.31 22.60 -7.11
CA ARG A 235 -8.20 22.27 -8.04
C ARG A 235 -7.63 20.85 -7.91
N CYS A 236 -7.87 20.17 -6.80
CA CYS A 236 -7.36 18.81 -6.55
C CYS A 236 -8.26 17.69 -7.12
N LYS A 237 -9.46 18.01 -7.64
CA LYS A 237 -10.38 17.01 -8.21
C LYS A 237 -9.81 16.31 -9.45
N THR A 238 -9.03 16.99 -10.27
CA THR A 238 -8.42 16.37 -11.47
C THR A 238 -7.41 15.28 -11.11
N SER A 239 -6.74 15.34 -9.95
CA SER A 239 -5.80 14.30 -9.53
C SER A 239 -6.48 13.12 -8.82
N LEU A 240 -7.59 13.35 -8.10
CA LEU A 240 -8.38 12.28 -7.50
C LEU A 240 -9.18 11.49 -8.56
N GLU A 241 -9.71 12.17 -9.57
CA GLU A 241 -10.42 11.52 -10.69
C GLU A 241 -9.46 10.72 -11.60
N LEU A 242 -8.17 11.06 -11.63
CA LEU A 242 -7.12 10.23 -12.25
C LEU A 242 -6.77 9.00 -11.39
N HIS A 243 -6.91 9.09 -10.06
CA HIS A 243 -6.70 7.98 -9.13
C HIS A 243 -7.85 6.95 -9.18
N ASP A 244 -9.10 7.41 -9.34
CA ASP A 244 -10.27 6.53 -9.47
C ASP A 244 -10.35 5.84 -10.85
N ARG A 245 -9.77 6.43 -11.90
CA ARG A 245 -9.78 5.85 -13.26
C ARG A 245 -8.76 4.73 -13.48
N THR A 246 -7.77 4.56 -12.60
CA THR A 246 -6.88 3.39 -12.63
C THR A 246 -7.45 2.15 -11.94
N HIS A 247 -8.62 2.27 -11.32
CA HIS A 247 -9.38 1.13 -10.78
C HIS A 247 -10.34 0.54 -11.81
N PHE A 248 -9.85 0.08 -12.97
CA PHE A 248 -10.57 -0.94 -13.76
C PHE A 248 -9.61 -1.64 -14.73
N CYS A 249 -9.61 -2.97 -14.65
CA CYS A 249 -8.99 -3.95 -15.57
C CYS A 249 -7.48 -4.25 -15.40
N TYR A 250 -7.12 -5.03 -14.37
CA TYR A 250 -6.24 -6.19 -14.61
C TYR A 250 -7.13 -7.43 -14.70
N ARG A 251 -7.80 -7.57 -15.85
CA ARG A 251 -8.46 -8.81 -16.24
C ARG A 251 -7.39 -9.65 -16.91
N ASP A 252 -7.12 -10.79 -16.31
CA ASP A 252 -6.23 -11.84 -16.79
C ASP A 252 -6.48 -12.11 -18.29
N GLN A 253 -5.50 -11.84 -19.15
CA GLN A 253 -5.54 -12.09 -20.60
C GLN A 253 -4.98 -13.48 -20.95
N SER A 254 -5.10 -14.47 -20.06
CA SER A 254 -4.58 -15.83 -20.29
C SER A 254 -5.66 -16.88 -20.62
N GLN A 255 -6.83 -16.46 -21.13
CA GLN A 255 -7.78 -17.36 -21.81
C GLN A 255 -8.35 -16.69 -23.06
N GLU A 256 -7.66 -16.84 -24.20
CA GLU A 256 -8.34 -16.88 -25.49
C GLU A 256 -9.02 -18.25 -25.61
N PRO A 257 -10.35 -18.33 -25.80
CA PRO A 257 -10.95 -19.56 -26.27
C PRO A 257 -10.55 -19.74 -27.74
N SER A 258 -9.87 -20.84 -28.02
CA SER A 258 -9.67 -21.35 -29.38
C SER A 258 -11.03 -21.51 -30.05
N ASP A 259 -11.21 -20.84 -31.18
CA ASP A 259 -12.31 -21.06 -32.11
C ASP A 259 -12.33 -22.54 -32.54
N LEU A 260 -13.19 -23.34 -31.88
CA LEU A 260 -13.63 -24.62 -32.41
C LEU A 260 -14.76 -24.34 -33.38
N VAL A 261 -14.39 -24.35 -34.66
CA VAL A 261 -15.31 -24.48 -35.80
C VAL A 261 -16.14 -25.75 -35.58
N PHE A 262 -17.42 -25.57 -35.24
CA PHE A 262 -18.43 -26.60 -35.41
C PHE A 262 -18.86 -26.55 -36.88
N GLU A 263 -18.48 -27.56 -37.65
CA GLU A 263 -19.12 -27.83 -38.94
C GLU A 263 -20.54 -28.31 -38.65
N GLU A 264 -21.53 -27.53 -39.10
CA GLU A 264 -22.93 -27.95 -39.19
C GLU A 264 -23.02 -29.03 -40.28
N GLU A 265 -23.28 -30.27 -39.88
CA GLU A 265 -23.76 -31.30 -40.80
C GLU A 265 -25.20 -30.94 -41.21
N ASP A 266 -25.33 -30.47 -42.46
CA ASP A 266 -26.59 -30.41 -43.19
C ASP A 266 -27.24 -31.80 -43.24
N SER A 267 -28.34 -31.97 -42.51
CA SER A 267 -29.27 -33.08 -42.71
C SER A 267 -30.62 -32.52 -43.16
N SER A 268 -30.86 -32.62 -44.47
CA SER A 268 -32.17 -32.51 -45.09
C SER A 268 -32.27 -33.55 -46.22
N TRP A 269 -33.28 -34.41 -46.08
CA TRP A 269 -33.77 -35.51 -46.94
C TRP A 269 -33.27 -36.93 -46.60
#